data_AF-A0A1Y6BPV6-F1
#
_entry.id   AF-A0A1Y6BPV6-F1
#
_cell.length_a   1.000
_cell.length_b   1.000
_cell.length_c   1.000
_cell.angle_alpha   90.00
_cell.angle_beta   90.00
_cell.angle_gamma   90.00
#
_symmetry.space_group_name_H-M   'P 1'
#
loop_
_entity.id
_entity.type
_entity.pdbx_description
1 polymer ?
#
loop_
_entity_poly.entity_id
_entity_poly.type
_entity_poly.pdbx_seq_one_letter_code
_entity_poly.pdbx_strand_id
1 'polypeptide(L)'
;MTSAQSNQPRVLNPEELAAFVKIMRNIRKWSQEQLSEISGLSVRTIQRVEKGQPSDLDTRRSLARALDFEDIDALNKPYHFPTEDEIKAEKEKFDRENITLKALLLTSGKLLAQLAETTSLDLITQGFEMTREAEETFANLTDHFREYRDCADLYQERDKLDIHDGLQSDIDRLKELGVSLCYASRKVAVKFRDTTAEPTEMRTLYMVAFPLGEEPAEFATPREMPIHF
;
A
#
# COMPACT_ATOMS: atom_id res chain seq x y z
N MET A 1 11.20 35.87 15.23
CA MET A 1 11.42 34.82 16.25
C MET A 1 10.23 33.89 16.19
N THR A 2 10.25 32.97 15.23
CA THR A 2 9.15 32.04 14.98
C THR A 2 9.32 30.88 15.95
N SER A 3 8.31 30.68 16.80
CA SER A 3 8.28 29.68 17.85
C SER A 3 8.56 28.30 17.27
N ALA A 4 9.73 27.74 17.56
CA ALA A 4 9.95 26.30 17.52
C ALA A 4 8.95 25.68 18.49
N GLN A 5 7.82 25.20 17.97
CA GLN A 5 6.91 24.38 18.76
C GLN A 5 7.70 23.14 19.17
N SER A 6 7.92 23.00 20.47
CA SER A 6 8.59 21.85 21.06
C SER A 6 7.88 20.57 20.63
N ASN A 7 8.64 19.68 19.99
CA ASN A 7 8.22 18.38 19.50
C ASN A 7 8.04 17.36 20.65
N GLN A 8 7.19 17.72 21.61
CA GLN A 8 6.85 16.86 22.75
C GLN A 8 5.52 16.16 22.49
N PRO A 9 5.35 14.92 22.99
CA PRO A 9 4.06 14.27 22.97
C PRO A 9 2.99 15.20 23.56
N ARG A 10 1.90 15.41 22.83
CA ARG A 10 0.80 16.29 23.24
C ARG A 10 -0.54 15.65 22.95
N VAL A 11 -1.57 16.12 23.63
CA VAL A 11 -2.94 15.67 23.37
C VAL A 11 -3.46 16.33 22.09
N LEU A 12 -4.40 15.68 21.40
CA LEU A 12 -5.15 16.28 20.30
C LEU A 12 -5.75 17.62 20.72
N ASN A 13 -5.46 18.65 19.94
CA ASN A 13 -6.09 19.95 20.09
C ASN A 13 -7.58 19.86 19.65
N PRO A 14 -8.41 20.87 19.97
CA PRO A 14 -9.84 20.81 19.64
C PRO A 14 -10.15 20.64 18.14
N GLU A 15 -9.39 21.26 17.25
CA GLU A 15 -9.59 21.18 15.80
C GLU A 15 -9.21 19.80 15.25
N GLU A 16 -8.10 19.23 15.72
CA GLU A 16 -7.67 17.87 15.37
C GLU A 16 -8.66 16.83 15.88
N LEU A 17 -9.15 16.99 17.11
CA LEU A 17 -10.19 16.13 17.67
C LEU A 17 -11.48 16.22 16.84
N ALA A 18 -11.87 17.42 16.42
CA ALA A 18 -13.04 17.64 15.58
C ALA A 18 -12.92 16.92 14.24
N ALA A 19 -11.79 17.08 13.56
CA ALA A 19 -11.49 16.43 12.30
C ALA A 19 -11.52 14.90 12.46
N PHE A 20 -10.85 14.39 13.50
CA PHE A 20 -10.81 12.96 13.81
C PHE A 20 -12.20 12.36 14.05
N VAL A 21 -13.01 12.98 14.93
CA VAL A 21 -14.36 12.50 15.24
C VAL A 21 -15.25 12.51 13.99
N LYS A 22 -15.18 13.57 13.18
CA LYS A 22 -15.96 13.69 11.95
C LYS A 22 -15.57 12.63 10.91
N ILE A 23 -14.26 12.36 10.75
CA ILE A 23 -13.75 11.30 9.87
C ILE A 23 -14.27 9.94 10.33
N MET A 24 -14.12 9.61 11.62
CA MET A 24 -14.54 8.33 12.17
C MET A 24 -16.05 8.11 12.06
N ARG A 25 -16.84 9.17 12.26
CA ARG A 25 -18.29 9.15 12.07
C ARG A 25 -18.65 8.89 10.61
N ASN A 26 -17.98 9.55 9.67
CA ASN A 26 -18.24 9.38 8.23
C ASN A 26 -17.84 7.99 7.73
N ILE A 27 -16.70 7.45 8.15
CA ILE A 27 -16.25 6.09 7.80
C ILE A 27 -17.31 5.06 8.24
N ARG A 28 -17.90 5.26 9.42
CA ARG A 28 -18.97 4.41 9.96
C ARG A 28 -20.37 4.73 9.41
N LYS A 29 -20.49 5.72 8.52
CA LYS A 29 -21.76 6.20 7.95
C LYS A 29 -22.77 6.64 9.02
N TRP A 30 -22.31 7.20 10.12
CA TRP A 30 -23.16 7.67 11.21
C TRP A 30 -23.59 9.12 11.03
N SER A 31 -24.84 9.44 11.39
CA SER A 31 -25.28 10.80 11.62
C SER A 31 -24.79 11.33 12.97
N GLN A 32 -24.88 12.65 13.19
CA GLN A 32 -24.51 13.23 14.50
C GLN A 32 -25.44 12.73 15.61
N GLU A 33 -26.69 12.46 15.28
CA GLU A 33 -27.70 11.87 16.17
C GLU A 33 -27.33 10.44 16.54
N GLN A 34 -26.87 9.63 15.58
CA GLN A 34 -26.43 8.26 15.86
C GLN A 34 -25.19 8.25 16.77
N LEU A 35 -24.19 9.09 16.50
CA LEU A 35 -23.02 9.19 17.38
C LEU A 35 -23.40 9.68 18.78
N SER A 36 -24.37 10.60 18.88
CA SER A 36 -24.91 11.07 20.16
C SER A 36 -25.54 9.92 20.95
N GLU A 37 -26.37 9.09 20.33
CA GLU A 37 -26.99 7.93 20.95
C GLU A 37 -25.96 6.90 21.44
N ILE A 38 -24.99 6.54 20.59
CA ILE A 38 -23.96 5.53 20.90
C ILE A 38 -23.03 6.01 22.01
N SER A 39 -22.64 7.29 21.99
CA SER A 39 -21.74 7.87 22.99
C SER A 39 -22.41 8.24 24.31
N GLY A 40 -23.74 8.26 24.37
CA GLY A 40 -24.49 8.80 25.51
C GLY A 40 -24.32 10.32 25.71
N LEU A 41 -23.76 11.02 24.72
CA LEU A 41 -23.62 12.48 24.73
C LEU A 41 -24.82 13.14 24.05
N SER A 42 -25.08 14.41 24.34
CA SER A 42 -26.11 15.16 23.59
C SER A 42 -25.67 15.45 22.15
N VAL A 43 -26.62 15.55 21.21
CA VAL A 43 -26.34 15.96 19.82
C VAL A 43 -25.63 17.32 19.78
N ARG A 44 -25.99 18.24 20.68
CA ARG A 44 -25.32 19.53 20.83
C ARG A 44 -23.86 19.38 21.24
N THR A 45 -23.52 18.41 22.09
CA THR A 45 -22.13 18.09 22.47
C THR A 45 -21.36 17.57 21.26
N ILE A 46 -21.94 16.66 20.47
CA ILE A 46 -21.31 16.14 19.24
C ILE A 46 -21.04 17.28 18.26
N GLN A 47 -22.05 18.10 17.96
CA GLN A 47 -21.90 19.26 17.08
C GLN A 47 -20.83 20.24 17.56
N ARG A 48 -20.73 20.43 18.88
CA ARG A 48 -19.75 21.30 19.51
C ARG A 48 -18.32 20.76 19.32
N VAL A 49 -18.13 19.46 19.56
CA VAL A 49 -16.85 18.78 19.34
C VAL A 49 -16.47 18.84 17.86
N GLU A 50 -17.37 18.52 16.94
CA GLU A 50 -17.10 18.56 15.48
C GLU A 50 -16.89 19.98 14.93
N LYS A 51 -17.18 21.02 15.72
CA LYS A 51 -16.88 22.43 15.42
C LYS A 51 -15.54 22.90 15.99
N GLY A 52 -14.73 22.01 16.57
CA GLY A 52 -13.43 22.36 17.13
C GLY A 52 -13.51 23.10 18.47
N GLN A 53 -14.62 23.00 19.20
CA GLN A 53 -14.71 23.60 20.53
C GLN A 53 -14.10 22.67 21.59
N PRO A 54 -13.51 23.22 22.67
CA PRO A 54 -12.95 22.41 23.76
C PRO A 54 -13.99 21.47 24.39
N SER A 55 -13.56 20.23 24.63
CA SER A 55 -14.32 19.19 25.33
C SER A 55 -13.58 18.75 26.58
N ASP A 56 -14.34 18.35 27.59
CA ASP A 56 -13.78 17.78 28.81
C ASP A 56 -13.33 16.33 28.62
N LEU A 57 -12.65 15.83 29.65
CA LEU A 57 -12.05 14.51 29.68
C LEU A 57 -13.10 13.40 29.53
N ASP A 58 -14.25 13.53 30.20
CA ASP A 58 -15.33 12.54 30.18
C ASP A 58 -16.04 12.49 28.81
N THR A 59 -16.20 13.64 28.15
CA THR A 59 -16.68 13.72 26.77
C THR A 59 -15.74 12.96 25.84
N ARG A 60 -14.42 13.17 25.96
CA ARG A 60 -13.42 12.46 25.16
C ARG A 60 -13.39 10.96 25.43
N ARG A 61 -13.56 10.53 26.69
CA ARG A 61 -13.69 9.11 27.07
C ARG A 61 -14.95 8.46 26.49
N SER A 62 -16.07 9.19 26.52
CA SER A 62 -17.34 8.71 25.96
C SER A 62 -17.24 8.54 24.44
N LEU A 63 -16.57 9.47 23.76
CA LEU A 63 -16.26 9.35 22.34
C LEU A 63 -15.29 8.21 22.04
N ALA A 64 -14.24 8.02 22.85
CA ALA A 64 -13.29 6.92 22.67
C ALA A 64 -14.01 5.55 22.73
N ARG A 65 -14.89 5.35 23.73
CA ARG A 65 -15.71 4.15 23.84
C ARG A 65 -16.66 3.99 22.65
N ALA A 66 -17.36 5.05 22.25
CA ALA A 66 -18.30 5.01 21.13
C ALA A 66 -17.64 4.70 19.78
N LEU A 67 -16.34 4.98 19.66
CA LEU A 67 -15.54 4.71 18.48
C LEU A 67 -14.75 3.40 18.58
N ASP A 68 -15.06 2.56 19.57
CA ASP A 68 -14.47 1.24 19.84
C ASP A 68 -12.96 1.27 20.11
N PHE A 69 -12.46 2.32 20.78
CA PHE A 69 -11.10 2.29 21.31
C PHE A 69 -11.02 1.38 22.54
N GLU A 70 -10.04 0.46 22.54
CA GLU A 70 -9.73 -0.38 23.71
C GLU A 70 -9.30 0.46 24.92
N ASP A 71 -8.50 1.49 24.67
CA ASP A 71 -8.06 2.44 25.67
C ASP A 71 -9.05 3.62 25.75
N ILE A 72 -9.75 3.72 26.88
CA ILE A 72 -10.71 4.80 27.15
C ILE A 72 -10.05 6.19 27.11
N ASP A 73 -8.76 6.29 27.40
CA ASP A 73 -8.00 7.54 27.39
C ASP A 73 -7.27 7.77 26.06
N ALA A 74 -7.59 7.01 25.01
CA ALA A 74 -7.01 7.19 23.68
C ALA A 74 -7.17 8.62 23.13
N LEU A 75 -8.22 9.36 23.48
CA LEU A 75 -8.42 10.75 23.03
C LEU A 75 -7.89 11.81 24.02
N ASN A 76 -7.31 11.36 25.13
CA ASN A 76 -6.76 12.20 26.21
C ASN A 76 -5.24 12.03 26.39
N LYS A 77 -4.64 10.96 25.87
CA LYS A 77 -3.21 10.71 26.03
C LYS A 77 -2.36 11.53 25.05
N PRO A 78 -1.11 11.84 25.42
CA PRO A 78 -0.19 12.51 24.52
C PRO A 78 0.27 11.60 23.38
N TYR A 79 0.27 12.12 22.15
CA TYR A 79 0.86 11.50 20.96
C TYR A 79 2.00 12.35 20.44
N HIS A 80 2.99 11.68 19.86
CA HIS A 80 4.00 12.34 19.05
C HIS A 80 3.42 12.61 17.67
N PHE A 81 3.34 13.88 17.31
CA PHE A 81 2.92 14.32 15.98
C PHE A 81 4.17 14.75 15.24
N PRO A 82 4.52 14.08 14.12
CA PRO A 82 5.70 14.44 13.35
C PRO A 82 5.65 15.92 12.97
N THR A 83 6.75 16.61 13.23
CA THR A 83 6.96 18.00 12.79
C THR A 83 7.15 18.07 11.28
N GLU A 84 6.96 19.25 10.68
CA GLU A 84 7.25 19.45 9.25
C GLU A 84 8.69 19.04 8.89
N ASP A 85 9.65 19.33 9.77
CA ASP A 85 11.05 18.94 9.59
C ASP A 85 11.25 17.43 9.66
N GLU A 86 10.56 16.71 10.55
CA GLU A 86 10.61 15.24 10.62
C GLU A 86 9.94 14.59 9.41
N ILE A 87 8.78 15.10 8.98
CA ILE A 87 8.11 14.63 7.76
C ILE A 87 9.03 14.82 6.56
N LYS A 88 9.69 15.98 6.47
CA LYS A 88 10.65 16.28 5.41
C LYS A 88 11.87 15.35 5.49
N ALA A 89 12.45 15.16 6.68
CA ALA A 89 13.61 14.29 6.87
C ALA A 89 13.29 12.82 6.53
N GLU A 90 12.12 12.32 6.93
CA GLU A 90 11.72 10.94 6.60
C GLU A 90 11.41 10.81 5.11
N LYS A 91 10.83 11.83 4.47
CA LYS A 91 10.67 11.87 3.02
C LYS A 91 12.01 11.87 2.29
N GLU A 92 12.97 12.71 2.70
CA GLU A 92 14.32 12.75 2.11
C GLU A 92 15.05 11.41 2.31
N LYS A 93 14.88 10.78 3.46
CA LYS A 93 15.38 9.43 3.73
C LYS A 93 14.73 8.41 2.80
N PHE A 94 13.41 8.43 2.66
CA PHE A 94 12.68 7.57 1.76
C PHE A 94 13.14 7.74 0.30
N ASP A 95 13.26 8.97 -0.18
CA ASP A 95 13.70 9.29 -1.56
C ASP A 95 15.17 8.88 -1.81
N ARG A 96 16.00 8.93 -0.77
CA ARG A 96 17.38 8.46 -0.80
C ARG A 96 17.45 6.93 -0.86
N GLU A 97 16.59 6.23 -0.13
CA GLU A 97 16.61 4.76 -0.01
C GLU A 97 15.79 4.07 -1.10
N ASN A 98 14.83 4.76 -1.71
CA ASN A 98 13.91 4.21 -2.71
C ASN A 98 14.04 4.90 -4.06
N ILE A 99 13.59 4.18 -5.09
CA ILE A 99 13.39 4.70 -6.43
C ILE A 99 11.92 4.54 -6.80
N THR A 100 11.32 5.63 -7.27
CA THR A 100 9.96 5.64 -7.79
C THR A 100 9.96 5.17 -9.24
N LEU A 101 9.13 4.20 -9.55
CA LEU A 101 8.94 3.64 -10.88
C LEU A 101 7.54 3.97 -11.36
N LYS A 102 7.44 4.32 -12.65
CA LYS A 102 6.14 4.43 -13.31
C LYS A 102 5.51 3.03 -13.37
N ALA A 103 4.30 2.93 -12.84
CA ALA A 103 3.49 1.72 -12.94
C ALA A 103 2.83 1.68 -14.33
N LEU A 104 2.95 0.54 -15.01
CA LEU A 104 2.34 0.28 -16.30
C LEU A 104 1.31 -0.83 -16.14
N LEU A 105 0.14 -0.69 -16.77
CA LEU A 105 -0.85 -1.76 -16.79
C LEU A 105 -0.35 -2.94 -17.60
N LEU A 106 -0.44 -4.14 -17.02
CA LEU A 106 -0.17 -5.40 -17.67
C LEU A 106 -1.49 -5.99 -18.19
N THR A 107 -1.72 -5.85 -19.49
CA THR A 107 -3.00 -6.22 -20.13
C THR A 107 -2.84 -7.26 -21.23
N SER A 108 -1.62 -7.77 -21.44
CA SER A 108 -1.30 -8.69 -22.54
C SER A 108 -0.45 -9.86 -22.06
N GLY A 109 -0.91 -11.09 -22.34
CA GLY A 109 -0.14 -12.32 -22.08
C GLY A 109 1.17 -12.36 -22.86
N LYS A 110 1.18 -11.85 -24.11
CA LYS A 110 2.42 -11.68 -24.90
C LYS A 110 3.41 -10.73 -24.22
N LEU A 111 2.95 -9.60 -23.67
CA LEU A 111 3.81 -8.69 -22.94
C LEU A 111 4.38 -9.37 -21.68
N LEU A 112 3.56 -10.13 -20.96
CA LEU A 112 4.00 -10.88 -19.78
C LEU A 112 5.07 -11.93 -20.14
N ALA A 113 4.88 -12.69 -21.22
CA ALA A 113 5.89 -13.62 -21.74
C ALA A 113 7.20 -12.92 -22.13
N GLN A 114 7.13 -11.76 -22.80
CA GLN A 114 8.31 -10.96 -23.12
C GLN A 114 9.04 -10.47 -21.85
N LEU A 115 8.30 -10.15 -20.79
CA LEU A 115 8.90 -9.79 -19.51
C LEU A 115 9.57 -11.00 -18.86
N ALA A 116 9.01 -12.20 -18.96
CA ALA A 116 9.67 -13.44 -18.51
C ALA A 116 11.02 -13.63 -19.20
N GLU A 117 11.07 -13.49 -20.53
CA GLU A 117 12.30 -13.69 -21.32
C GLU A 117 13.37 -12.62 -21.09
N THR A 118 12.97 -11.41 -20.67
CA THR A 118 13.90 -10.26 -20.60
C THR A 118 14.30 -9.87 -19.18
N THR A 119 13.68 -10.45 -18.16
CA THR A 119 13.99 -10.18 -16.75
C THR A 119 14.66 -11.36 -16.08
N SER A 120 15.63 -11.07 -15.21
CA SER A 120 16.43 -12.07 -14.49
C SER A 120 15.86 -12.37 -13.10
N LEU A 121 15.08 -11.44 -12.55
CA LEU A 121 14.47 -11.53 -11.23
C LEU A 121 13.06 -10.98 -11.29
N ASP A 122 12.18 -11.49 -10.44
CA ASP A 122 10.85 -10.94 -10.25
C ASP A 122 10.58 -10.65 -8.76
N LEU A 123 9.78 -9.62 -8.51
CA LEU A 123 9.07 -9.41 -7.26
C LEU A 123 7.60 -9.31 -7.61
N ILE A 124 6.92 -10.45 -7.50
CA ILE A 124 5.49 -10.58 -7.78
C ILE A 124 4.74 -10.61 -6.45
N THR A 125 3.88 -9.62 -6.22
CA THR A 125 3.18 -9.47 -4.93
C THR A 125 1.70 -9.14 -5.09
N GLN A 126 0.94 -9.55 -4.10
CA GLN A 126 -0.45 -9.14 -3.90
C GLN A 126 -0.48 -7.80 -3.15
N GLY A 127 -1.03 -6.75 -3.77
CA GLY A 127 -1.06 -5.39 -3.20
C GLY A 127 -2.25 -5.12 -2.27
N PHE A 128 -3.21 -6.04 -2.16
CA PHE A 128 -4.44 -5.88 -1.39
C PHE A 128 -5.04 -7.25 -1.04
N GLU A 129 -5.98 -7.33 -0.09
CA GLU A 129 -6.67 -8.58 0.22
C GLU A 129 -7.60 -8.99 -0.92
N MET A 130 -7.44 -10.21 -1.43
CA MET A 130 -8.17 -10.74 -2.59
C MET A 130 -9.14 -11.85 -2.15
N THR A 131 -10.12 -12.16 -2.99
CA THR A 131 -10.93 -13.35 -2.76
C THR A 131 -10.09 -14.61 -2.99
N ARG A 132 -10.45 -15.72 -2.35
CA ARG A 132 -9.72 -17.00 -2.50
C ARG A 132 -9.55 -17.41 -3.97
N GLU A 133 -10.58 -17.23 -4.77
CA GLU A 133 -10.55 -17.55 -6.21
C GLU A 133 -9.58 -16.65 -6.99
N ALA A 134 -9.51 -15.37 -6.65
CA ALA A 134 -8.58 -14.43 -7.26
C ALA A 134 -7.14 -14.71 -6.84
N GLU A 135 -6.90 -15.11 -5.58
CA GLU A 135 -5.59 -15.55 -5.10
C GLU A 135 -5.10 -16.80 -5.85
N GLU A 136 -5.98 -17.80 -6.05
CA GLU A 136 -5.65 -19.02 -6.79
C GLU A 136 -5.33 -18.71 -8.26
N THR A 137 -6.09 -17.81 -8.89
CA THR A 137 -5.81 -17.37 -10.26
C THR A 137 -4.47 -16.62 -10.35
N PHE A 138 -4.19 -15.74 -9.39
CA PHE A 138 -2.93 -14.98 -9.34
C PHE A 138 -1.72 -15.88 -9.09
N ALA A 139 -1.87 -16.91 -8.24
CA ALA A 139 -0.85 -17.92 -8.01
C ALA A 139 -0.56 -18.72 -9.29
N ASN A 140 -1.61 -19.19 -9.98
CA ASN A 140 -1.45 -19.92 -11.24
C ASN A 140 -0.73 -19.08 -12.30
N LEU A 141 -1.11 -17.82 -12.48
CA LEU A 141 -0.41 -16.89 -13.38
C LEU A 141 1.07 -16.73 -13.01
N THR A 142 1.35 -16.60 -11.71
CA THR A 142 2.71 -16.42 -11.19
C THR A 142 3.57 -17.66 -11.45
N ASP A 143 3.04 -18.84 -11.19
CA ASP A 143 3.72 -20.11 -11.43
C ASP A 143 3.95 -20.32 -12.93
N HIS A 144 2.93 -20.13 -13.76
CA HIS A 144 3.03 -20.21 -15.22
C HIS A 144 4.09 -19.24 -15.78
N PHE A 145 4.12 -17.99 -15.30
CA PHE A 145 5.14 -17.01 -15.66
C PHE A 145 6.56 -17.47 -15.30
N ARG A 146 6.76 -17.99 -14.08
CA ARG A 146 8.07 -18.43 -13.59
C ARG A 146 8.55 -19.69 -14.28
N GLU A 147 7.66 -20.67 -14.46
CA GLU A 147 7.94 -21.89 -15.23
C GLU A 147 8.37 -21.54 -16.66
N TYR A 148 7.63 -20.65 -17.33
CA TYR A 148 8.00 -20.21 -18.67
C TYR A 148 9.36 -19.50 -18.69
N ARG A 149 9.63 -18.57 -17.75
CA ARG A 149 10.94 -17.91 -17.66
C ARG A 149 12.10 -18.90 -17.56
N ASP A 150 11.93 -19.95 -16.77
CA ASP A 150 13.00 -20.91 -16.48
C ASP A 150 13.35 -21.80 -17.68
N CYS A 151 12.48 -21.89 -18.69
CA CYS A 151 12.69 -22.75 -19.87
C CYS A 151 12.34 -22.12 -21.22
N ALA A 152 12.19 -20.79 -21.30
CA ALA A 152 11.74 -20.08 -22.52
C ALA A 152 12.65 -20.31 -23.74
N ASP A 153 13.93 -20.60 -23.52
CA ASP A 153 14.93 -20.92 -24.55
C ASP A 153 14.74 -22.31 -25.17
N LEU A 154 13.98 -23.20 -24.52
CA LEU A 154 13.66 -24.54 -25.01
C LEU A 154 12.43 -24.56 -25.93
N TYR A 155 11.67 -23.47 -26.00
CA TYR A 155 10.46 -23.37 -26.83
C TYR A 155 10.77 -22.98 -28.26
N GLN A 156 10.02 -23.56 -29.21
CA GLN A 156 9.97 -23.03 -30.57
C GLN A 156 9.11 -21.76 -30.58
N GLU A 157 9.44 -20.80 -31.45
CA GLU A 157 8.72 -19.52 -31.55
C GLU A 157 7.21 -19.67 -31.81
N ARG A 158 6.81 -20.74 -32.51
CA ARG A 158 5.38 -21.05 -32.71
C ARG A 158 4.71 -21.48 -31.40
N ASP A 159 5.39 -22.32 -30.62
CA ASP A 159 4.83 -22.91 -29.40
C ASP A 159 4.73 -21.86 -28.27
N LYS A 160 5.50 -20.77 -28.36
CA LYS A 160 5.34 -19.58 -27.50
C LYS A 160 3.97 -18.90 -27.66
N LEU A 161 3.27 -19.10 -28.78
CA LEU A 161 1.92 -18.55 -28.97
C LEU A 161 0.94 -19.15 -27.96
N ASP A 162 1.04 -20.44 -27.68
CA ASP A 162 0.18 -21.11 -26.69
C ASP A 162 0.46 -20.58 -25.27
N ILE A 163 1.72 -20.25 -24.96
CA ILE A 163 2.09 -19.57 -23.71
C ILE A 163 1.46 -18.19 -23.62
N HIS A 164 1.50 -17.40 -24.70
CA HIS A 164 0.86 -16.09 -24.72
C HIS A 164 -0.63 -16.17 -24.41
N ASP A 165 -1.31 -17.14 -25.01
CA ASP A 165 -2.76 -17.33 -24.87
C ASP A 165 -3.12 -17.83 -23.46
N GLY A 166 -2.31 -18.71 -22.87
CA GLY A 166 -2.48 -19.15 -21.48
C GLY A 166 -2.32 -18.00 -20.48
N LEU A 167 -1.23 -17.24 -20.59
CA LEU A 167 -1.01 -16.06 -19.74
C LEU A 167 -2.09 -14.99 -19.94
N GLN A 168 -2.59 -14.82 -21.17
CA GLN A 168 -3.70 -13.90 -21.46
C GLN A 168 -4.99 -14.33 -20.75
N SER A 169 -5.29 -15.64 -20.77
CA SER A 169 -6.48 -16.20 -20.13
C SER A 169 -6.47 -15.95 -18.61
N ASP A 170 -5.31 -16.10 -17.97
CA ASP A 170 -5.14 -15.80 -16.55
C ASP A 170 -5.32 -14.30 -16.24
N ILE A 171 -4.75 -13.41 -17.07
CA ILE A 171 -4.93 -11.95 -16.95
C ILE A 171 -6.41 -11.56 -17.08
N ASP A 172 -7.12 -12.13 -18.06
CA ASP A 172 -8.53 -11.84 -18.27
C ASP A 172 -9.39 -12.38 -17.12
N ARG A 173 -9.05 -13.56 -16.59
CA ARG A 173 -9.74 -14.12 -15.41
C ARG A 173 -9.56 -13.25 -14.17
N LEU A 174 -8.35 -12.76 -13.91
CA LEU A 174 -8.08 -11.82 -12.83
C LEU A 174 -8.92 -10.55 -12.97
N LYS A 175 -9.03 -10.03 -14.21
CA LYS A 175 -9.86 -8.85 -14.49
C LYS A 175 -11.34 -9.09 -14.21
N GLU A 176 -11.89 -10.25 -14.58
CA GLU A 176 -13.26 -10.63 -14.23
C GLU A 176 -13.50 -10.68 -12.72
N LEU A 177 -12.46 -11.04 -11.96
CA LEU A 177 -12.48 -11.08 -10.49
C LEU A 177 -12.21 -9.72 -9.84
N GLY A 178 -12.17 -8.63 -10.63
CA GLY A 178 -11.97 -7.27 -10.13
C GLY A 178 -10.51 -6.95 -9.79
N VAL A 179 -9.56 -7.63 -10.43
CA VAL A 179 -8.13 -7.49 -10.20
C VAL A 179 -7.46 -6.92 -11.45
N SER A 180 -6.52 -6.01 -11.26
CA SER A 180 -5.64 -5.50 -12.30
C SER A 180 -4.19 -5.82 -11.94
N LEU A 181 -3.34 -5.96 -12.96
CA LEU A 181 -1.91 -6.15 -12.76
C LEU A 181 -1.17 -4.90 -13.24
N CYS A 182 -0.31 -4.36 -12.38
CA CYS A 182 0.63 -3.31 -12.74
C CYS A 182 2.04 -3.85 -12.70
N TYR A 183 2.90 -3.35 -13.57
CA TYR A 183 4.30 -3.72 -13.58
C TYR A 183 5.23 -2.53 -13.78
N ALA A 184 6.48 -2.71 -13.38
CA ALA A 184 7.61 -1.90 -13.77
C ALA A 184 8.85 -2.78 -13.89
N SER A 185 9.83 -2.38 -14.70
CA SER A 185 11.11 -3.07 -14.74
C SER A 185 12.26 -2.09 -14.64
N ARG A 186 13.33 -2.49 -13.96
CA ARG A 186 14.57 -1.71 -13.91
C ARG A 186 15.79 -2.62 -13.83
N LYS A 187 16.94 -2.04 -14.14
CA LYS A 187 18.23 -2.66 -13.84
C LYS A 187 18.57 -2.40 -12.38
N VAL A 188 19.00 -3.45 -11.68
CA VAL A 188 19.45 -3.40 -10.28
C VAL A 188 20.82 -4.03 -10.21
N ALA A 189 21.76 -3.35 -9.55
CA ALA A 189 23.05 -3.94 -9.21
C ALA A 189 22.83 -4.85 -8.00
N VAL A 190 22.95 -6.16 -8.21
CA VAL A 190 22.79 -7.16 -7.16
C VAL A 190 24.17 -7.51 -6.60
N LYS A 191 24.31 -7.36 -5.29
CA LYS A 191 25.50 -7.78 -4.54
C LYS A 191 25.13 -8.95 -3.64
N PHE A 192 25.74 -10.10 -3.91
CA PHE A 192 25.60 -11.27 -3.03
C PHE A 192 26.40 -11.05 -1.74
N ARG A 193 25.85 -11.46 -0.59
CA ARG A 193 26.64 -11.46 0.66
C ARG A 193 27.79 -12.45 0.53
N ASP A 194 28.90 -12.14 1.21
CA ASP A 194 30.09 -13.00 1.35
C ASP A 194 30.88 -13.31 0.05
N THR A 195 30.69 -12.51 -1.00
CA THR A 195 31.56 -12.54 -2.18
C THR A 195 32.34 -11.23 -2.37
N THR A 196 33.59 -11.35 -2.81
CA THR A 196 34.41 -10.22 -3.29
C THR A 196 34.15 -9.90 -4.77
N ALA A 197 33.24 -10.63 -5.43
CA ALA A 197 32.89 -10.40 -6.81
C ALA A 197 32.22 -9.04 -7.02
N GLU A 198 32.43 -8.46 -8.19
CA GLU A 198 31.77 -7.22 -8.58
C GLU A 198 30.24 -7.41 -8.66
N PRO A 199 29.44 -6.38 -8.33
CA PRO A 199 27.99 -6.44 -8.45
C PRO A 199 27.56 -6.83 -9.88
N THR A 200 26.63 -7.78 -9.98
CA THR A 200 26.07 -8.18 -11.28
C THR A 200 24.82 -7.35 -11.57
N GLU A 201 24.75 -6.77 -12.76
CA GLU A 201 23.55 -6.06 -13.20
C GLU A 201 22.47 -7.07 -13.60
N MET A 202 21.32 -7.00 -12.94
CA MET A 202 20.16 -7.85 -13.22
C MET A 202 18.95 -7.00 -13.57
N ARG A 203 18.13 -7.43 -14.53
CA ARG A 203 16.86 -6.76 -14.81
C ARG A 203 15.78 -7.35 -13.94
N THR A 204 15.21 -6.55 -13.05
CA THR A 204 14.16 -6.96 -12.13
C THR A 204 12.80 -6.52 -12.66
N LEU A 205 11.85 -7.45 -12.71
CA LEU A 205 10.41 -7.19 -12.87
C LEU A 205 9.79 -6.97 -11.49
N TYR A 206 9.02 -5.90 -11.35
CA TYR A 206 8.07 -5.72 -10.26
C TYR A 206 6.68 -5.88 -10.86
N MET A 207 5.88 -6.80 -10.33
CA MET A 207 4.49 -6.99 -10.74
C MET A 207 3.62 -7.05 -9.49
N VAL A 208 2.60 -6.21 -9.44
CA VAL A 208 1.75 -6.06 -8.25
C VAL A 208 0.29 -6.10 -8.68
N ALA A 209 -0.51 -6.91 -7.98
CA ALA A 209 -1.96 -6.95 -8.15
C ALA A 209 -2.63 -5.81 -7.38
N PHE A 210 -3.57 -5.10 -8.01
CA PHE A 210 -4.35 -4.02 -7.43
C PHE A 210 -5.86 -4.24 -7.66
N PRO A 211 -6.75 -3.64 -6.83
CA PRO A 211 -8.16 -3.59 -7.17
C PRO A 211 -8.34 -2.90 -8.53
N LEU A 212 -9.18 -3.48 -9.39
CA LEU A 212 -9.44 -2.95 -10.72
C LEU A 212 -9.99 -1.52 -10.64
N GLY A 213 -9.33 -0.58 -11.31
CA GLY A 213 -9.67 0.85 -11.28
C GLY A 213 -9.03 1.67 -10.15
N GLU A 214 -8.28 1.02 -9.25
CA GLU A 214 -7.52 1.66 -8.17
C GLU A 214 -6.00 1.58 -8.41
N GLU A 215 -5.59 1.46 -9.67
CA GLU A 215 -4.19 1.28 -10.03
C GLU A 215 -3.37 2.56 -9.75
N PRO A 216 -2.22 2.46 -9.06
CA PRO A 216 -1.38 3.62 -8.84
C PRO A 216 -0.68 4.01 -10.14
N ALA A 217 -0.37 5.31 -10.31
CA ALA A 217 0.46 5.78 -11.42
C ALA A 217 1.94 5.41 -11.24
N GLU A 218 2.38 5.24 -9.99
CA GLU A 218 3.76 5.01 -9.60
C GLU A 218 3.83 4.14 -8.35
N PHE A 219 4.90 3.35 -8.22
CA PHE A 219 5.24 2.69 -6.96
C PHE A 219 6.74 2.78 -6.68
N ALA A 220 7.09 2.83 -5.40
CA ALA A 220 8.47 2.95 -4.95
C ALA A 220 9.07 1.57 -4.63
N THR A 221 10.34 1.38 -4.97
CA THR A 221 11.09 0.15 -4.66
C THR A 221 12.41 0.51 -4.00
N PRO A 222 12.94 -0.29 -3.07
CA PRO A 222 14.24 -0.03 -2.45
C PRO A 222 15.34 0.02 -3.51
N ARG A 223 16.24 1.01 -3.46
CA ARG A 223 17.32 1.15 -4.46
C ARG A 223 18.23 -0.07 -4.49
N GLU A 224 18.55 -0.61 -3.32
CA GLU A 224 19.33 -1.82 -3.11
C GLU A 224 18.40 -2.95 -2.63
N MET A 225 18.52 -4.13 -3.23
CA MET A 225 17.82 -5.34 -2.76
C MET A 225 18.86 -6.30 -2.18
N PRO A 226 18.99 -6.40 -0.84
CA PRO A 226 19.81 -7.43 -0.23
C PRO A 226 19.14 -8.79 -0.47
N ILE A 227 19.77 -9.64 -1.27
CA ILE A 227 19.32 -11.03 -1.44
C ILE A 227 19.88 -11.84 -0.27
N HIS A 228 18.98 -12.31 0.59
CA HIS A 228 19.29 -13.25 1.66
C HIS A 228 19.01 -14.67 1.15
N PHE A 229 20.05 -15.47 1.00
CA PHE A 229 19.94 -16.92 0.81
C PHE A 229 20.03 -17.63 2.17
#